data_AF-A0A2V5T283-F1
#
_entry.id   AF-A0A2V5T283-F1
#
_cell.length_a   1.000
_cell.length_b   1.000
_cell.length_c   1.000
_cell.angle_alpha   90.00
_cell.angle_beta   90.00
_cell.angle_gamma   90.00
#
_symmetry.space_group_name_H-M   'P 1'
#
loop_
_entity.id
_entity.type
_entity.pdbx_description
1 polymer ?
#
loop_
_entity_poly.entity_id
_entity_poly.type
_entity_poly.pdbx_seq_one_letter_code
_entity_poly.pdbx_strand_id
1 'polypeptide(L)' 'MQPDEALAFLKQGAAQIISENELRKKLAIGRPLRVKLGVDPTTSDIHLGHS' A
#
# COMPACT_ATOMS: atom_id res chain seq x y z
N MET A 1 1.56 12.48 10.32
CA MET A 1 2.61 12.09 9.37
C MET A 1 2.48 12.96 8.14
N GLN A 2 3.58 13.54 7.65
CA GLN A 2 3.53 14.32 6.41
C GLN A 2 3.42 13.37 5.20
N PRO A 3 2.85 13.78 4.05
CA PRO A 3 2.67 12.91 2.88
C PRO A 3 3.97 12.27 2.38
N ASP A 4 5.08 13.01 2.45
CA ASP A 4 6.39 12.52 1.99
C ASP A 4 7.01 11.51 2.96
N GLU A 5 6.78 11.71 4.26
CA GLU A 5 7.18 10.76 5.30
C GLU A 5 6.39 9.45 5.14
N ALA A 6 5.07 9.54 4.92
CA ALA A 6 4.20 8.39 4.69
C ALA A 6 4.59 7.62 3.42
N LEU A 7 4.92 8.34 2.35
CA LEU A 7 5.41 7.73 1.12
C LEU A 7 6.75 7.01 1.36
N ALA A 8 7.69 7.61 2.09
CA ALA A 8 8.97 6.97 2.41
C ALA A 8 8.78 5.67 3.20
N PHE A 9 7.87 5.67 4.18
CA PHE A 9 7.53 4.47 4.95
C PHE A 9 6.94 3.37 4.08
N LEU A 10 5.96 3.68 3.22
CA LEU A 10 5.34 2.70 2.33
C LEU A 10 6.28 2.15 1.26
N LYS A 11 7.33 2.90 0.89
CA LYS A 11 8.36 2.43 -0.04
C LYS A 11 9.26 1.36 0.56
N GLN A 12 9.43 1.33 1.88
CA GLN A 12 10.27 0.35 2.53
C GLN A 12 9.62 -1.05 2.44
N GLY A 13 10.29 -1.98 1.74
CA GLY A 13 9.80 -3.34 1.54
C GLY A 13 8.81 -3.51 0.39
N ALA A 14 8.38 -2.42 -0.26
CA ALA A 14 7.59 -2.51 -1.48
C ALA A 14 8.46 -2.95 -2.66
N ALA A 15 8.04 -4.00 -3.37
CA ALA A 15 8.72 -4.44 -4.59
C ALA A 15 8.65 -3.37 -5.70
N GLN A 16 7.50 -2.69 -5.83
CA GLN A 16 7.29 -1.63 -6.81
C GLN A 16 6.13 -0.72 -6.38
N ILE A 17 6.23 0.57 -6.71
CA ILE A 17 5.11 1.51 -6.67
C ILE A 17 4.92 2.10 -8.06
N ILE A 18 3.75 1.86 -8.65
CA ILE A 18 3.38 2.45 -9.93
C ILE A 18 2.91 3.88 -9.65
N SER A 19 3.59 4.86 -10.25
CA SER A 19 3.29 6.29 -10.15
C SER A 19 3.33 6.86 -8.72
N GLU A 20 4.52 6.96 -8.13
CA GLU A 20 4.73 7.54 -6.79
C GLU A 20 4.11 8.94 -6.62
N ASN A 21 4.17 9.77 -7.66
CA ASN A 21 3.57 11.11 -7.64
C ASN A 21 2.05 11.08 -7.42
N GLU A 22 1.35 10.09 -7.95
CA GLU A 22 -0.09 9.94 -7.73
C GLU A 22 -0.40 9.44 -6.33
N LEU A 23 0.39 8.49 -5.82
CA LEU A 23 0.26 8.03 -4.43
C LEU A 23 0.50 9.19 -3.46
N ARG A 24 1.55 10.00 -3.67
CA ARG A 24 1.83 11.21 -2.89
C ARG A 24 0.66 12.19 -2.88
N LYS A 25 0.10 12.47 -4.07
CA LYS A 25 -1.09 13.33 -4.22
C LYS A 25 -2.27 12.80 -3.42
N LYS A 26 -2.51 11.47 -3.46
CA LYS A 26 -3.58 10.84 -2.67
C LYS A 26 -3.34 10.94 -1.16
N LEU A 27 -2.11 10.71 -0.71
CA LEU A 27 -1.71 10.84 0.70
C LEU A 27 -1.90 12.28 1.21
N ALA A 28 -1.66 13.28 0.36
CA ALA A 28 -1.83 14.69 0.69
C ALA A 28 -3.30 15.16 0.84
N ILE A 29 -4.29 14.35 0.43
CA ILE A 29 -5.73 14.71 0.54
C ILE A 29 -6.17 14.80 2.01
N GLY A 30 -5.44 14.18 2.94
CA GLY A 30 -5.75 14.27 4.38
C GLY A 30 -7.00 13.48 4.80
N ARG A 31 -7.42 12.50 3.99
CA ARG A 31 -8.51 11.57 4.32
C ARG A 31 -8.02 10.11 4.23
N PRO A 32 -8.65 9.17 4.95
CA PRO A 32 -8.32 7.75 4.82
C PRO A 32 -8.45 7.28 3.36
N LEU A 33 -7.41 6.62 2.87
CA LEU A 33 -7.41 6.00 1.54
C LEU A 33 -8.06 4.61 1.61
N ARG A 34 -8.75 4.23 0.53
CA ARG A 34 -9.20 2.85 0.35
C ARG A 34 -8.06 2.02 -0.21
N VAL A 35 -7.59 1.05 0.55
CA VAL A 35 -6.56 0.08 0.14
C VAL A 35 -7.26 -1.25 -0.14
N LYS A 36 -6.99 -1.83 -1.32
CA LYS A 36 -7.65 -3.07 -1.77
C LYS A 36 -6.62 -4.18 -1.89
N LEU A 37 -6.93 -5.32 -1.30
CA LEU A 37 -6.26 -6.60 -1.51
C LEU A 37 -7.27 -7.60 -2.07
N GLY A 38 -6.93 -8.28 -3.16
CA GLY A 38 -7.70 -9.41 -3.67
C GLY A 38 -7.03 -10.71 -3.24
N VAL A 39 -7.81 -11.66 -2.76
CA VAL A 39 -7.34 -13.01 -2.39
C VAL A 39 -8.23 -14.02 -3.12
N ASP A 40 -7.60 -15.04 -3.71
CA ASP A 40 -8.30 -16.13 -4.37
C ASP A 40 -8.77 -17.16 -3.32
N PRO A 41 -10.07 -17.46 -3.20
CA PRO A 41 -10.58 -18.41 -2.20
C PRO A 41 -10.40 -19.88 -2.58
N THR A 42 -9.67 -20.20 -3.65
CA THR A 42 -9.42 -21.59 -4.10
C THR A 42 -8.71 -22.47 -3.07
N THR A 43 -7.98 -21.89 -2.11
CA THR A 43 -7.48 -22.60 -0.93
C THR A 43 -7.77 -21.84 0.36
N SER A 44 -7.88 -22.56 1.47
CA SER A 44 -8.08 -21.99 2.81
C SER A 44 -6.79 -21.59 3.52
N ASP A 45 -5.64 -22.00 3.00
CA ASP A 45 -4.34 -21.81 3.64
C ASP A 45 -3.85 -20.35 3.57
N ILE A 46 -3.70 -19.75 4.75
CA ILE A 46 -2.96 -18.50 4.95
C ILE A 46 -1.66 -18.85 5.66
N HIS A 47 -0.54 -18.62 5.00
CA HIS A 47 0.81 -18.82 5.52
C HIS A 47 1.66 -17.55 5.50
N LEU A 48 2.91 -17.62 5.99
CA LEU A 48 3.83 -16.49 6.12
C LEU A 48 4.03 -15.66 4.83
N GLY A 49 3.94 -16.26 3.65
CA GLY A 49 4.00 -15.53 2.37
C GLY A 49 2.88 -14.50 2.12
N HIS A 50 1.82 -14.46 2.95
CA HIS A 50 0.77 -13.44 2.89
C HIS A 50 1.00 -12.26 3.86
N SER A 51 2.02 -12.36 4.71
CA SER A 51 2.43 -11.34 5.69
C SER A 51 3.64 -10.57 5.19
#